data_AF-A0A8X7R5W2-F1
#
_entry.id   AF-A0A8X7R5W2-F1
#
_cell.length_a   1.000
_cell.length_b   1.000
_cell.length_c   1.000
_cell.angle_alpha   90.00
_cell.angle_beta   90.00
_cell.angle_gamma   90.00
#
_symmetry.space_group_name_H-M   'P 1'
#
loop_
_entity.id
_entity.type
_entity.pdbx_description
1 polymer ?
#
loop_
_entity_poly.entity_id
_entity_poly.type
_entity_poly.pdbx_seq_one_letter_code
_entity_poly.pdbx_strand_id
1 'polypeptide(L)'
;MALSKPPPQHFSPFNNPNPHLETAASTLTFSTDSSRRIRRDVLLSVSGTIIPQLFLLDLKRSSSASAADLFSFLALQPEPVRTVEMAKEGLRENGENIKKIKEIMIENKRWKEGGTELRRTASNMKQDLYLIIQAKPPKDRPLLRSFYSSLFSTITKLDYAARDGDATKVMEYYKSIAAIIDNIFTRI
;
A
#
# COMPACT_ATOMS: atom_id res chain seq x y z
N MET A 1 55.34 -8.27 -39.17
CA MET A 1 54.96 -8.84 -37.86
C MET A 1 53.60 -9.49 -38.01
N ALA A 2 53.52 -10.80 -37.81
CA ALA A 2 52.30 -11.58 -37.90
C ALA A 2 51.60 -11.62 -36.54
N LEU A 3 50.29 -11.34 -36.50
CA LEU A 3 49.40 -11.81 -35.44
C LEU A 3 48.18 -12.44 -36.09
N SER A 4 48.01 -13.73 -35.80
CA SER A 4 47.03 -14.65 -36.35
C SER A 4 45.62 -14.37 -35.86
N LYS A 5 44.67 -14.40 -36.80
CA LYS A 5 43.22 -14.41 -36.57
C LYS A 5 42.78 -15.87 -36.35
N PRO A 6 41.95 -16.20 -35.34
CA PRO A 6 41.47 -17.57 -35.15
C PRO A 6 40.36 -17.95 -36.15
N PRO A 7 40.22 -19.25 -36.50
CA PRO A 7 39.31 -19.74 -37.53
C PRO A 7 37.85 -19.94 -37.05
N PRO A 8 36.87 -20.00 -37.97
CA PRO A 8 35.46 -20.22 -37.64
C PRO A 8 35.15 -21.70 -37.37
N GLN A 9 34.36 -21.98 -36.32
CA GLN A 9 33.87 -23.32 -36.01
C GLN A 9 32.52 -23.58 -36.66
N HIS A 10 32.49 -24.67 -37.43
CA HIS A 10 31.39 -25.22 -38.22
C HIS A 10 30.45 -26.02 -37.31
N PHE A 11 29.18 -25.60 -37.19
CA PHE A 11 28.12 -26.41 -36.56
C PHE A 11 27.27 -27.05 -37.65
N SER A 12 27.33 -28.37 -37.76
CA SER A 12 26.45 -29.19 -38.61
C SER A 12 25.18 -29.58 -37.82
N PRO A 13 23.98 -29.58 -38.43
CA PRO A 13 22.76 -30.04 -37.78
C PRO A 13 22.56 -31.54 -38.00
N PHE A 14 22.29 -32.30 -36.93
CA PHE A 14 21.86 -33.69 -37.05
C PHE A 14 20.34 -33.80 -36.90
N ASN A 15 19.72 -34.33 -37.95
CA ASN A 15 18.32 -34.72 -38.07
C ASN A 15 18.10 -36.14 -37.50
N ASN A 16 17.03 -36.27 -36.67
CA ASN A 16 16.04 -37.37 -36.55
C ASN A 16 16.54 -38.83 -36.26
N PRO A 17 15.71 -39.82 -35.82
CA PRO A 17 14.25 -39.82 -35.56
C PRO A 17 13.77 -40.49 -34.24
N ASN A 18 12.50 -40.23 -33.87
CA ASN A 18 11.67 -41.08 -32.97
C ASN A 18 11.50 -42.49 -33.57
N PRO A 19 11.29 -43.56 -32.76
CA PRO A 19 9.90 -44.00 -32.50
C PRO A 19 9.60 -44.76 -31.18
N HIS A 20 8.31 -44.63 -30.79
CA HIS A 20 7.36 -45.62 -30.22
C HIS A 20 7.35 -46.07 -28.73
N LEU A 21 6.15 -45.86 -28.12
CA LEU A 21 5.31 -46.76 -27.30
C LEU A 21 5.95 -47.45 -26.06
N GLU A 22 5.42 -47.36 -24.84
CA GLU A 22 4.08 -47.81 -24.40
C GLU A 22 3.78 -47.38 -22.95
N THR A 23 2.50 -47.16 -22.66
CA THR A 23 1.75 -47.66 -21.48
C THR A 23 2.28 -47.42 -20.07
N ALA A 24 1.67 -46.47 -19.34
CA ALA A 24 1.11 -46.73 -18.00
C ALA A 24 0.23 -45.57 -17.50
N ALA A 25 -1.00 -45.95 -17.13
CA ALA A 25 -2.07 -45.24 -16.45
C ALA A 25 -1.76 -43.88 -15.78
N SER A 26 -2.45 -42.83 -16.25
CA SER A 26 -2.78 -41.66 -15.43
C SER A 26 -4.31 -41.57 -15.30
N THR A 27 -4.82 -42.00 -14.15
CA THR A 27 -6.14 -41.66 -13.64
C THR A 27 -6.23 -40.15 -13.43
N LEU A 28 -6.80 -39.44 -14.39
CA LEU A 28 -7.27 -38.07 -14.21
C LEU A 28 -8.79 -38.08 -14.07
N THR A 29 -9.25 -38.15 -12.82
CA THR A 29 -10.58 -37.68 -12.44
C THR A 29 -10.52 -36.17 -12.33
N PHE A 30 -10.95 -35.46 -13.37
CA PHE A 30 -11.33 -34.05 -13.27
C PHE A 30 -12.84 -33.96 -13.50
N SER A 31 -13.58 -33.99 -12.39
CA SER A 31 -14.99 -33.65 -12.33
C SER A 31 -15.11 -32.52 -11.32
N THR A 32 -15.48 -31.34 -11.82
CA THR A 32 -16.54 -30.51 -11.22
C THR A 32 -16.95 -29.50 -12.27
N ASP A 33 -18.03 -29.86 -12.96
CA ASP A 33 -19.01 -28.93 -13.48
C ASP A 33 -19.49 -27.98 -12.36
N SER A 34 -19.38 -26.67 -12.56
CA SER A 34 -20.47 -25.77 -12.17
C SER A 34 -20.35 -24.43 -12.90
N SER A 35 -21.04 -24.35 -14.03
CA SER A 35 -21.50 -23.08 -14.57
C SER A 35 -22.58 -22.50 -13.65
N ARG A 36 -22.34 -21.37 -12.99
CA ARG A 36 -23.42 -20.58 -12.37
C ARG A 36 -23.29 -19.11 -12.70
N ARG A 37 -23.86 -18.75 -13.86
CA ARG A 37 -24.33 -17.41 -14.19
C ARG A 37 -25.55 -17.12 -13.31
N ILE A 38 -25.37 -16.36 -12.24
CA ILE A 38 -26.46 -15.96 -11.35
C ILE A 38 -27.22 -14.81 -12.02
N ARG A 39 -28.28 -15.17 -12.74
CA ARG A 39 -29.38 -14.26 -13.10
C ARG A 39 -30.25 -14.07 -11.86
N ARG A 40 -30.50 -12.82 -11.49
CA ARG A 40 -31.42 -12.47 -10.40
C ARG A 40 -32.74 -12.06 -11.04
N ASP A 41 -33.72 -12.95 -11.00
CA ASP A 41 -35.10 -12.63 -11.35
C ASP A 41 -35.75 -11.94 -10.14
N VAL A 42 -36.04 -10.65 -10.28
CA VAL A 42 -36.73 -9.84 -9.26
C VAL A 42 -38.23 -9.88 -9.57
N LEU A 43 -38.98 -10.62 -8.77
CA LEU A 43 -40.45 -10.59 -8.78
C LEU A 43 -40.94 -9.29 -8.14
N LEU A 44 -41.53 -8.42 -8.98
CA LEU A 44 -42.25 -7.22 -8.58
C LEU A 44 -43.59 -7.60 -7.94
N SER A 45 -43.69 -7.48 -6.62
CA SER A 45 -44.97 -7.49 -5.91
C SER A 45 -45.45 -6.06 -5.71
N VAL A 46 -46.39 -5.63 -6.54
CA VAL A 46 -47.16 -4.39 -6.39
C VAL A 46 -48.30 -4.64 -5.41
N SER A 47 -48.34 -3.93 -4.29
CA SER A 47 -49.57 -3.80 -3.51
C SER A 47 -49.59 -2.50 -2.69
N GLY A 48 -50.58 -1.65 -3.00
CA GLY A 48 -51.39 -0.96 -1.99
C GLY A 48 -50.85 0.34 -1.38
N THR A 49 -51.36 1.45 -1.90
CA THR A 49 -51.38 2.81 -1.33
C THR A 49 -51.82 2.89 0.13
N ILE A 50 -51.28 3.87 0.90
CA ILE A 50 -52.00 4.88 1.72
C ILE A 50 -50.98 5.94 2.20
N ILE A 51 -51.14 7.19 1.74
CA ILE A 51 -50.66 8.46 2.36
C ILE A 51 -51.94 9.05 2.99
N PRO A 52 -51.98 9.55 4.24
CA PRO A 52 -51.17 10.67 4.76
C PRO A 52 -50.73 10.49 6.23
N GLN A 53 -49.75 11.22 6.75
CA GLN A 53 -50.00 12.49 7.44
C GLN A 53 -48.66 13.22 7.65
N LEU A 54 -48.56 14.41 7.05
CA LEU A 54 -47.53 15.40 7.30
C LEU A 54 -47.63 15.90 8.75
N PHE A 55 -46.73 15.45 9.61
CA PHE A 55 -46.32 16.28 10.75
C PHE A 55 -45.35 17.34 10.22
N LEU A 56 -45.92 18.40 9.65
CA LEU A 56 -45.26 19.68 9.55
C LEU A 56 -45.00 20.14 10.98
N LEU A 57 -43.78 19.96 11.47
CA LEU A 57 -43.25 20.71 12.59
C LEU A 57 -43.36 22.18 12.20
N ASP A 58 -44.34 22.88 12.77
CA ASP A 58 -44.41 24.34 12.78
C ASP A 58 -43.27 24.86 13.66
N LEU A 59 -42.05 24.76 13.12
CA LEU A 59 -40.93 25.48 13.66
C LEU A 59 -41.02 26.90 13.09
N LYS A 60 -41.83 27.74 13.73
CA LYS A 60 -41.66 29.20 13.73
C LYS A 60 -40.29 29.55 14.33
N ARG A 61 -39.21 29.19 13.65
CA ARG A 61 -37.89 29.75 13.86
C ARG A 61 -37.78 30.97 12.98
N SER A 62 -38.36 32.06 13.48
CA SER A 62 -37.93 33.40 13.09
C SER A 62 -36.48 33.57 13.56
N SER A 63 -35.54 33.13 12.75
CA SER A 63 -34.14 33.50 12.86
C SER A 63 -33.64 33.68 11.44
N SER A 64 -33.60 34.93 11.00
CA SER A 64 -32.87 35.36 9.83
C SER A 64 -31.37 35.23 10.13
N ALA A 65 -30.88 34.01 10.31
CA ALA A 65 -29.46 33.76 10.24
C ALA A 65 -29.07 34.00 8.79
N SER A 66 -28.24 35.03 8.56
CA SER A 66 -27.69 35.31 7.24
C SER A 66 -26.95 34.05 6.76
N ALA A 67 -27.04 33.72 5.47
CA ALA A 67 -26.25 32.63 4.92
C ALA A 67 -24.74 32.81 5.25
N ALA A 68 -24.28 34.06 5.35
CA ALA A 68 -22.92 34.39 5.78
C ALA A 68 -22.59 33.93 7.22
N ASP A 69 -23.56 33.93 8.13
CA ASP A 69 -23.37 33.45 9.51
C ASP A 69 -23.23 31.92 9.54
N LEU A 70 -23.95 31.21 8.67
CA LEU A 70 -23.81 29.75 8.50
C LEU A 70 -22.45 29.38 7.91
N PHE A 71 -21.95 30.15 6.93
CA PHE A 71 -20.59 29.97 6.40
C PHE A 71 -19.51 30.30 7.41
N SER A 72 -19.75 31.24 8.33
CA SER A 72 -18.80 31.59 9.39
C SER A 72 -18.69 30.48 10.45
N PHE A 73 -19.76 29.73 10.71
CA PHE A 73 -19.73 28.57 11.62
C PHE A 73 -19.15 27.31 10.96
N LEU A 74 -19.29 27.19 9.63
CA LEU A 74 -18.65 26.16 8.80
C LEU A 74 -17.20 26.50 8.41
N ALA A 75 -16.77 27.74 8.63
CA ALA A 75 -15.38 28.14 8.50
C ALA A 75 -14.61 27.46 9.64
N LEU A 76 -14.22 26.21 9.38
CA LEU A 76 -13.20 25.52 10.15
C LEU A 76 -12.03 26.51 10.28
N GLN A 77 -11.61 26.79 11.51
CA GLN A 77 -10.34 27.45 11.78
C GLN A 77 -9.30 26.85 10.83
N PRO A 78 -8.56 27.65 10.04
CA PRO A 78 -7.61 27.10 9.08
C PRO A 78 -6.68 26.18 9.85
N GLU A 79 -6.66 24.90 9.47
CA GLU A 79 -5.78 23.95 10.14
C GLU A 79 -4.35 24.51 10.10
N PRO A 80 -3.60 24.43 11.22
CA PRO A 80 -2.26 24.95 11.27
C PRO A 80 -1.45 24.33 10.13
N VAL A 81 -0.93 25.17 9.24
CA VAL A 81 -0.14 24.73 8.09
C VAL A 81 1.05 23.94 8.61
N ARG A 82 1.11 22.65 8.29
CA ARG A 82 2.22 21.78 8.68
C ARG A 82 3.51 22.35 8.09
N THR A 83 4.45 22.74 8.93
CA THR A 83 5.73 23.31 8.50
C THR A 83 6.75 22.22 8.17
N VAL A 84 7.82 22.59 7.47
CA VAL A 84 8.90 21.66 7.12
C VAL A 84 9.63 21.20 8.38
N GLU A 85 9.80 22.07 9.36
CA GLU A 85 10.42 21.80 10.65
C GLU A 85 9.59 20.79 11.45
N MET A 86 8.27 20.99 11.51
CA MET A 86 7.35 20.03 12.12
C MET A 86 7.41 18.68 11.42
N ALA A 87 7.55 18.66 10.09
CA ALA A 87 7.69 17.41 9.35
C ALA A 87 9.03 16.71 9.61
N LYS A 88 10.13 17.44 9.79
CA LYS A 88 11.41 16.83 10.18
C LYS A 88 11.33 16.21 11.58
N GLU A 89 10.68 16.90 12.52
CA GLU A 89 10.46 16.37 13.87
C GLU A 89 9.56 15.14 13.85
N GLY A 90 8.41 15.22 13.16
CA GLY A 90 7.50 14.10 12.99
C GLY A 90 8.17 12.90 12.32
N LEU A 91 9.02 13.12 11.34
CA LEU A 91 9.82 12.07 10.72
C LEU A 91 10.79 11.42 11.71
N ARG A 92 11.44 12.20 12.59
CA ARG A 92 12.31 11.68 13.66
C ARG A 92 11.54 10.83 14.65
N GLU A 93 10.41 11.32 15.14
CA GLU A 93 9.52 10.57 16.04
C GLU A 93 9.05 9.26 15.41
N ASN A 94 8.61 9.33 14.15
CA ASN A 94 8.18 8.14 13.43
C ASN A 94 9.33 7.15 13.20
N GLY A 95 10.56 7.62 12.98
CA GLY A 95 11.76 6.78 12.93
C GLY A 95 12.01 6.00 14.22
N GLU A 96 11.82 6.63 15.38
CA GLU A 96 11.88 5.94 16.68
C GLU A 96 10.72 4.95 16.87
N ASN A 97 9.53 5.29 16.39
CA ASN A 97 8.38 4.37 16.44
C ASN A 97 8.61 3.11 15.59
N ILE A 98 9.33 3.19 14.46
CA ILE A 98 9.77 2.01 13.70
C ILE A 98 10.65 1.09 14.56
N LYS A 99 11.52 1.62 15.43
CA LYS A 99 12.31 0.80 16.37
C LYS A 99 11.43 0.08 17.38
N LYS A 100 10.43 0.76 17.95
CA LYS A 100 9.45 0.15 18.87
C LYS A 100 8.62 -0.95 18.18
N ILE A 101 8.29 -0.78 16.90
CA ILE A 101 7.58 -1.80 16.12
C ILE A 101 8.37 -3.10 16.04
N LYS A 102 9.71 -3.05 16.02
CA LYS A 102 10.56 -4.25 16.10
C LYS A 102 10.27 -5.05 17.38
N GLU A 103 10.22 -4.38 18.52
CA GLU A 103 9.94 -5.01 19.82
C GLU A 103 8.53 -5.64 19.84
N ILE A 104 7.51 -4.89 19.38
CA ILE A 104 6.13 -5.38 19.36
C ILE A 104 5.96 -6.57 18.39
N MET A 105 6.44 -6.41 17.16
CA MET A 105 6.16 -7.32 16.07
C MET A 105 7.07 -8.55 16.08
N ILE A 106 8.38 -8.34 16.25
CA ILE A 106 9.38 -9.41 16.09
C ILE A 106 9.67 -10.08 17.44
N GLU A 107 9.95 -9.30 18.48
CA GLU A 107 10.40 -9.84 19.77
C GLU A 107 9.22 -10.44 20.54
N ASN A 108 8.11 -9.71 20.62
CA ASN A 108 6.89 -10.17 21.29
C ASN A 108 5.92 -10.96 20.38
N LYS A 109 6.24 -11.12 19.08
CA LYS A 109 5.41 -11.82 18.09
C LYS A 109 3.96 -11.33 18.00
N ARG A 110 3.70 -10.05 18.31
CA ARG A 110 2.36 -9.43 18.24
C ARG A 110 2.14 -8.83 16.85
N TRP A 111 2.04 -9.71 15.84
CA TRP A 111 1.98 -9.31 14.43
C TRP A 111 0.88 -8.31 14.09
N LYS A 112 -0.34 -8.55 14.58
CA LYS A 112 -1.50 -7.70 14.30
C LYS A 112 -1.35 -6.30 14.87
N GLU A 113 -0.84 -6.20 16.08
CA GLU A 113 -0.66 -4.91 16.77
C GLU A 113 0.52 -4.15 16.19
N GLY A 114 1.66 -4.82 16.01
CA GLY A 114 2.81 -4.24 15.31
C GLY A 114 2.44 -3.77 13.91
N GLY A 115 1.60 -4.51 13.18
CA GLY A 115 1.15 -4.12 11.84
C GLY A 115 0.21 -2.93 11.85
N THR A 116 -0.63 -2.80 12.88
CA THR A 116 -1.47 -1.61 13.07
C THR A 116 -0.61 -0.37 13.32
N GLU A 117 0.35 -0.48 14.23
CA GLU A 117 1.24 0.64 14.54
C GLU A 117 2.15 1.00 13.34
N LEU A 118 2.68 0.00 12.64
CA LEU A 118 3.44 0.20 11.40
C LEU A 118 2.66 0.99 10.37
N ARG A 119 1.39 0.65 10.11
CA ARG A 119 0.56 1.36 9.14
C ARG A 119 0.28 2.81 9.59
N ARG A 120 0.06 3.02 10.89
CA ARG A 120 -0.13 4.35 11.48
C ARG A 120 1.13 5.21 11.30
N THR A 121 2.28 4.72 11.75
CA THR A 121 3.58 5.38 11.61
C THR A 121 3.91 5.67 10.14
N ALA A 122 3.70 4.71 9.24
CA ALA A 122 3.95 4.88 7.81
C ALA A 122 3.03 5.95 7.19
N SER A 123 1.76 6.01 7.58
CA SER A 123 0.83 7.05 7.11
C SER A 123 1.31 8.45 7.47
N ASN A 124 1.79 8.64 8.71
CA ASN A 124 2.33 9.92 9.17
C ASN A 124 3.61 10.28 8.40
N MET A 125 4.55 9.33 8.27
CA MET A 125 5.80 9.53 7.51
C MET A 125 5.56 9.91 6.05
N LYS A 126 4.50 9.38 5.40
CA LYS A 126 4.19 9.72 4.00
C LYS A 126 3.97 11.22 3.83
N GLN A 127 3.22 11.83 4.74
CA GLN A 127 2.91 13.24 4.71
C GLN A 127 4.16 14.07 4.97
N ASP A 128 4.93 13.72 6.01
CA ASP A 128 6.16 14.42 6.39
C ASP A 128 7.22 14.39 5.29
N LEU A 129 7.51 13.19 4.75
CA LEU A 129 8.50 13.02 3.70
C LEU A 129 8.11 13.76 2.43
N TYR A 130 6.82 13.76 2.08
CA TYR A 130 6.37 14.46 0.88
C TYR A 130 6.58 15.97 1.02
N LEU A 131 6.26 16.55 2.18
CA LEU A 131 6.51 17.97 2.46
C LEU A 131 8.02 18.30 2.42
N ILE A 132 8.85 17.48 3.06
CA ILE A 132 10.31 17.65 3.04
C ILE A 132 10.85 17.58 1.61
N ILE A 133 10.39 16.63 0.78
CA ILE A 133 10.78 16.51 -0.63
C ILE A 133 10.41 17.76 -1.42
N GLN A 134 9.22 18.31 -1.19
CA GLN A 134 8.77 19.51 -1.88
C GLN A 134 9.59 20.75 -1.50
N ALA A 135 10.04 20.85 -0.25
CA ALA A 135 10.85 21.94 0.23
C ALA A 135 12.31 21.93 -0.30
N LYS A 136 12.82 20.78 -0.77
CA LYS A 136 14.21 20.64 -1.24
C LYS A 136 14.42 21.22 -2.66
N PRO A 137 15.66 21.62 -3.02
CA PRO A 137 15.99 22.07 -4.38
C PRO A 137 15.68 21.00 -5.45
N PRO A 138 15.31 21.37 -6.69
CA PRO A 138 14.92 20.42 -7.74
C PRO A 138 15.93 19.29 -7.99
N LYS A 139 17.24 19.56 -7.83
CA LYS A 139 18.32 18.59 -8.02
C LYS A 139 18.28 17.41 -7.03
N ASP A 140 17.83 17.64 -5.80
CA ASP A 140 17.88 16.63 -4.73
C ASP A 140 16.58 15.82 -4.65
N ARG A 141 15.49 16.34 -5.21
CA ARG A 141 14.16 15.70 -5.13
C ARG A 141 14.11 14.30 -5.76
N PRO A 142 14.73 14.00 -6.93
CA PRO A 142 14.68 12.67 -7.53
C PRO A 142 15.22 11.59 -6.59
N LEU A 143 16.34 11.87 -5.92
CA LEU A 143 16.98 10.95 -5.01
C LEU A 143 16.12 10.68 -3.77
N LEU A 144 15.59 11.73 -3.15
CA LEU A 144 14.67 11.58 -2.02
C LEU A 144 13.36 10.87 -2.40
N ARG A 145 12.86 11.08 -3.63
CA ARG A 145 11.70 10.33 -4.14
C ARG A 145 12.01 8.85 -4.32
N SER A 146 13.22 8.50 -4.75
CA SER A 146 13.62 7.09 -4.86
C SER A 146 13.63 6.40 -3.49
N PHE A 147 14.10 7.09 -2.44
CA PHE A 147 14.05 6.59 -1.07
C PHE A 147 12.63 6.50 -0.54
N TYR A 148 11.80 7.51 -0.79
CA TYR A 148 10.38 7.49 -0.46
C TYR A 148 9.69 6.24 -1.04
N SER A 149 9.83 6.01 -2.35
CA SER A 149 9.23 4.86 -3.02
C SER A 149 9.75 3.53 -2.47
N SER A 150 11.07 3.43 -2.25
CA SER A 150 11.70 2.22 -1.71
C SER A 150 11.25 1.93 -0.28
N LEU A 151 11.16 2.96 0.57
CA LEU A 151 10.72 2.85 1.95
C LEU A 151 9.30 2.29 2.02
N PHE A 152 8.35 2.93 1.33
CA PHE A 152 6.94 2.53 1.43
C PHE A 152 6.65 1.22 0.72
N SER A 153 7.36 0.89 -0.37
CA SER A 153 7.30 -0.44 -0.97
C SER A 153 7.77 -1.52 0.02
N THR A 154 8.87 -1.28 0.73
CA THR A 154 9.41 -2.23 1.70
C THR A 154 8.51 -2.36 2.94
N ILE A 155 7.93 -1.26 3.44
CA ILE A 155 6.92 -1.30 4.50
C ILE A 155 5.72 -2.16 4.09
N THR A 156 5.22 -2.01 2.86
CA THR A 156 4.14 -2.85 2.35
C THR A 156 4.53 -4.34 2.30
N LYS A 157 5.75 -4.66 1.87
CA LYS A 157 6.25 -6.05 1.89
C LYS A 157 6.38 -6.61 3.31
N LEU A 158 6.84 -5.79 4.27
CA LEU A 158 6.88 -6.15 5.68
C LEU A 158 5.49 -6.44 6.23
N ASP A 159 4.50 -5.60 5.89
CA ASP A 159 3.12 -5.79 6.32
C ASP A 159 2.53 -7.11 5.79
N TYR A 160 2.83 -7.48 4.54
CA TYR A 160 2.45 -8.78 3.99
C TYR A 160 3.16 -9.94 4.71
N ALA A 161 4.48 -9.87 4.89
CA ALA A 161 5.23 -10.90 5.61
C ALA A 161 4.74 -11.10 7.05
N ALA A 162 4.37 -10.01 7.74
CA ALA A 162 3.81 -10.07 9.09
C ALA A 162 2.43 -10.75 9.12
N ARG A 163 1.60 -10.55 8.08
CA ARG A 163 0.31 -11.24 7.95
C ARG A 163 0.48 -12.74 7.70
N ASP A 164 1.52 -13.11 6.98
CA ASP A 164 1.86 -14.51 6.68
C ASP A 164 2.62 -15.20 7.83
N GLY A 165 3.01 -14.44 8.87
CA GLY A 165 3.77 -14.96 10.01
C GLY A 165 5.24 -15.31 9.68
N ASP A 166 5.77 -14.80 8.56
CA ASP A 166 7.13 -15.09 8.09
C ASP A 166 8.16 -14.21 8.81
N ALA A 167 8.61 -14.67 9.99
CA ALA A 167 9.55 -13.93 10.83
C ALA A 167 10.88 -13.61 10.13
N THR A 168 11.34 -14.49 9.23
CA THR A 168 12.60 -14.30 8.49
C THR A 168 12.47 -13.12 7.54
N LYS A 169 11.41 -13.08 6.73
CA LYS A 169 11.15 -11.95 5.82
C LYS A 169 10.84 -10.67 6.57
N VAL A 170 10.09 -10.73 7.68
CA VAL A 170 9.83 -9.53 8.50
C VAL A 170 11.14 -8.91 8.98
N MET A 171 12.08 -9.71 9.49
CA MET A 171 13.38 -9.22 9.94
C MET A 171 14.21 -8.63 8.78
N GLU A 172 14.20 -9.27 7.61
CA GLU A 172 14.89 -8.78 6.41
C GLU A 172 14.35 -7.41 5.96
N TYR A 173 13.03 -7.30 5.82
CA TYR A 173 12.40 -6.05 5.42
C TYR A 173 12.57 -4.96 6.49
N TYR A 174 12.56 -5.32 7.77
CA TYR A 174 12.82 -4.39 8.87
C TYR A 174 14.21 -3.76 8.76
N LYS A 175 15.25 -4.58 8.55
CA LYS A 175 16.63 -4.09 8.35
C LYS A 175 16.73 -3.17 7.14
N SER A 176 16.06 -3.53 6.05
CA SER A 176 16.01 -2.71 4.84
C SER A 176 15.33 -1.36 5.10
N ILE A 177 14.21 -1.34 5.84
CA ILE A 177 13.52 -0.10 6.25
C ILE A 177 14.44 0.78 7.09
N ALA A 178 15.10 0.23 8.11
CA ALA A 178 16.02 0.97 8.97
C ALA A 178 17.15 1.62 8.15
N ALA A 179 17.77 0.86 7.25
CA ALA A 179 18.82 1.38 6.38
C ALA A 179 18.32 2.50 5.43
N ILE A 180 17.11 2.38 4.88
CA ILE A 180 16.53 3.44 4.04
C ILE A 180 16.24 4.70 4.87
N ILE A 181 15.73 4.54 6.09
CA ILE A 181 15.48 5.65 7.01
C ILE A 181 16.78 6.38 7.36
N ASP A 182 17.86 5.67 7.67
CA ASP A 182 19.18 6.27 7.91
C ASP A 182 19.68 7.03 6.68
N ASN A 183 19.54 6.45 5.50
CA ASN A 183 19.87 7.11 4.23
C ASN A 183 19.04 8.38 4.00
N ILE A 184 17.78 8.42 4.42
CA ILE A 184 16.97 9.64 4.38
C ILE A 184 17.51 10.67 5.38
N PHE A 185 17.79 10.27 6.62
CA PHE A 185 18.31 11.17 7.66
C PHE A 185 19.64 11.83 7.28
N THR A 186 20.53 11.14 6.56
CA THR A 186 21.77 11.75 6.06
C THR A 186 21.58 12.84 5.01
N ARG A 187 20.38 12.97 4.40
CA ARG A 187 20.10 13.92 3.31
C ARG A 187 19.18 15.08 3.70
N ILE A 188 18.53 15.02 4.86
CA ILE A 188 17.52 16.02 5.27
C ILE A 188 18.08 17.08 6.20
#